data_AF-A0A1F8S7A2-F1
#
_entry.id   AF-A0A1F8S7A2-F1
#
_cell.length_a   1.000
_cell.length_b   1.000
_cell.length_c   1.000
_cell.angle_alpha   90.00
_cell.angle_beta   90.00
_cell.angle_gamma   90.00
#
_symmetry.space_group_name_H-M   'P 1'
#
loop_
_entity.id
_entity.type
_entity.pdbx_description
1 polymer ?
#
loop_
_entity_poly.entity_id
_entity_poly.type
_entity_poly.pdbx_seq_one_letter_code
_entity_poly.pdbx_strand_id
1 'polypeptide(L)' 'MTLHPNPPRLVTVGLAVALGAIGFVYAWPLDGLIPVLQPVADLAAGLGLTPDRELGYLAMFSSACLLVAGSLLPGI' A
#
# COMPACT_ATOMS: atom_id res chain seq x y z
N MET A 1 9.78 -19.62 18.79
CA MET A 1 10.22 -18.38 18.14
C MET A 1 9.55 -17.23 18.89
N THR A 2 10.31 -16.45 19.64
CA THR A 2 9.81 -15.27 20.36
C THR A 2 9.89 -14.08 19.40
N LEU A 3 8.74 -13.49 19.07
CA LEU A 3 8.66 -12.27 18.27
C LEU A 3 9.07 -11.10 19.16
N HIS A 4 10.18 -10.45 18.84
CA HIS A 4 10.58 -9.20 19.48
C HIS A 4 10.05 -8.03 18.64
N PRO A 5 9.26 -7.11 19.21
CA PRO A 5 8.88 -5.89 18.52
C PRO A 5 10.13 -5.11 18.12
N ASN A 6 10.30 -4.85 16.82
CA ASN A 6 11.37 -4.02 16.29
C ASN A 6 10.72 -2.88 15.49
N PRO A 7 11.17 -1.61 15.61
CA PRO A 7 10.64 -0.55 14.77
C PRO A 7 10.83 -0.89 13.29
N PRO A 8 9.76 -0.83 12.47
CA PRO A 8 9.87 -0.99 11.02
C PRO A 8 10.79 0.08 10.45
N ARG A 9 11.47 -0.24 9.34
CA ARG A 9 12.36 0.73 8.68
C ARG A 9 11.55 1.90 8.12
N LEU A 10 12.19 3.06 8.01
CA LEU A 10 11.58 4.22 7.35
C LEU A 10 11.09 3.91 5.92
N VAL A 11 11.77 3.00 5.22
CA VAL A 11 11.38 2.56 3.88
C VAL A 11 10.07 1.78 3.89
N THR A 12 9.89 0.81 4.80
CA THR A 12 8.63 0.05 4.94
C THR A 12 7.49 0.95 5.39
N VAL A 13 7.75 1.88 6.31
CA VAL A 13 6.75 2.89 6.70
C VAL A 13 6.36 3.74 5.49
N GLY A 14 7.32 4.23 4.72
CA GLY A 14 7.06 5.00 3.50
C GLY A 14 6.25 4.22 2.47
N LEU A 15 6.58 2.94 2.26
CA LEU A 15 5.88 2.07 1.33
C LEU A 15 4.44 1.77 1.79
N ALA A 16 4.24 1.53 3.08
CA ALA A 16 2.92 1.35 3.66
C ALA A 16 2.07 2.60 3.53
N VAL A 17 2.62 3.78 3.80
CA VAL A 17 1.91 5.06 3.61
C VAL A 17 1.52 5.26 2.15
N ALA A 18 2.40 4.97 1.20
CA ALA A 18 2.10 5.07 -0.23
C ALA A 18 0.97 4.10 -0.64
N LEU A 19 1.05 2.83 -0.23
CA LEU A 19 -0.01 1.84 -0.45
C LEU A 19 -1.33 2.24 0.20
N GLY A 20 -1.29 2.79 1.41
CA GLY A 20 -2.47 3.28 2.12
C GLY A 20 -3.13 4.46 1.41
N ALA A 21 -2.35 5.41 0.89
CA ALA A 21 -2.86 6.54 0.13
C ALA A 21 -3.47 6.12 -1.21
N ILE A 22 -2.79 5.25 -1.96
CA ILE A 22 -3.32 4.66 -3.21
C ILE A 22 -4.62 3.91 -2.92
N GLY A 23 -4.61 3.05 -1.90
CA GLY A 23 -5.76 2.28 -1.48
C GLY A 23 -6.94 3.15 -1.09
N PHE A 24 -6.70 4.23 -0.34
CA PHE A 24 -7.73 5.17 0.09
C PHE A 24 -8.40 5.87 -1.10
N VAL A 25 -7.63 6.37 -2.07
CA VAL A 25 -8.18 7.07 -3.24
C VAL A 25 -8.98 6.14 -4.16
N TYR A 26 -8.58 4.86 -4.31
CA TYR A 26 -9.33 3.90 -5.13
C TYR A 26 -10.53 3.29 -4.39
N ALA A 27 -10.41 3.00 -3.09
CA ALA A 27 -11.50 2.49 -2.27
C ALA A 27 -12.61 3.54 -2.12
N TRP A 28 -12.20 4.77 -1.82
CA TRP A 28 -13.06 5.94 -1.75
C TRP A 28 -12.75 6.85 -2.94
N PRO A 29 -13.42 6.66 -4.09
CA PRO A 29 -13.11 7.37 -5.32
C PRO A 29 -13.23 8.88 -5.11
N LEU A 30 -12.09 9.53 -4.92
CA LEU A 30 -11.96 10.96 -4.89
C LEU A 30 -11.65 11.37 -6.33
N ASP A 31 -12.69 11.70 -7.09
CA ASP A 31 -12.59 11.94 -8.54
C ASP A 31 -11.51 12.96 -8.92
N GLY A 32 -11.20 13.92 -8.03
CA GLY A 32 -10.11 14.89 -8.23
C GLY A 32 -8.69 14.36 -8.03
N LEU A 33 -8.51 13.20 -7.39
CA LEU A 33 -7.21 12.60 -7.10
C LEU A 33 -6.87 11.39 -7.99
N ILE A 34 -7.86 10.80 -8.66
CA ILE A 34 -7.65 9.71 -9.63
C ILE A 34 -6.60 10.09 -10.71
N PRO A 35 -6.63 11.31 -11.31
CA PRO A 35 -5.63 11.68 -12.31
C PRO A 35 -4.20 11.76 -11.77
N VAL A 36 -4.03 12.02 -10.47
CA VAL A 36 -2.72 12.08 -9.81
C VAL A 36 -2.13 10.68 -9.65
N LEU A 37 -2.98 9.65 -9.54
CA LEU A 37 -2.59 8.25 -9.44
C LEU A 37 -2.43 7.56 -10.80
N GLN A 38 -2.57 8.30 -11.90
CA GLN A 38 -2.42 7.73 -13.25
C GLN A 38 -1.07 7.01 -13.47
N PRO A 39 0.08 7.51 -13.00
CA PRO A 39 1.35 6.79 -13.15
C PRO A 39 1.33 5.42 -12.45
N VAL A 40 0.62 5.33 -11.33
CA VAL A 40 0.44 4.08 -10.57
C VAL A 40 -0.52 3.15 -11.32
N ALA A 41 -1.59 3.71 -11.91
CA ALA A 41 -2.53 2.98 -12.76
C ALA A 41 -1.82 2.37 -13.97
N ASP A 42 -0.95 3.13 -14.64
CA ASP A 42 -0.19 2.66 -15.81
C ASP A 42 0.79 1.54 -15.44
N LEU A 43 1.47 1.65 -14.30
CA LEU A 43 2.32 0.58 -13.77
C LEU A 43 1.52 -0.67 -13.42
N ALA A 44 0.37 -0.50 -12.77
CA ALA A 44 -0.52 -1.61 -12.42
C ALA A 44 -1.06 -2.31 -13.68
N ALA A 45 -1.47 -1.54 -14.69
CA ALA A 45 -1.92 -2.07 -15.98
C ALA A 45 -0.81 -2.85 -16.70
N GLY A 46 0.44 -2.39 -16.61
CA GLY A 46 1.62 -3.12 -17.11
C GLY A 46 1.84 -4.49 -16.44
N LEU A 47 1.31 -4.68 -15.23
CA LEU A 47 1.31 -5.95 -14.49
C LEU A 47 0.01 -6.76 -14.68
N GLY A 48 -0.91 -6.29 -15.53
CA GLY A 48 -2.22 -6.92 -15.74
C GLY A 48 -3.22 -6.68 -14.61
N LEU A 49 -2.98 -5.70 -13.74
CA LEU A 49 -3.88 -5.33 -12.66
C LEU A 49 -4.81 -4.20 -13.11
N THR A 50 -6.10 -4.35 -12.83
CA THR A 50 -7.08 -3.29 -13.03
C THR A 50 -7.12 -2.39 -11.80
N PRO A 51 -6.89 -1.08 -11.94
CA PRO A 51 -7.03 -0.12 -10.85
C PRO A 51 -8.52 0.13 -10.58
N ASP A 52 -9.10 -0.74 -9.78
CA ASP A 52 -10.50 -0.72 -9.36
C ASP A 52 -10.62 -0.59 -7.84
N ARG A 53 -11.86 -0.55 -7.36
CA ARG A 53 -12.16 -0.43 -5.93
C ARG A 53 -11.62 -1.62 -5.13
N GLU A 54 -11.57 -2.81 -5.73
CA GLU A 54 -11.06 -4.02 -5.08
C GLU A 54 -9.55 -3.94 -4.87
N LEU A 55 -8.80 -3.46 -5.88
CA LEU A 55 -7.38 -3.15 -5.75
C LEU A 55 -7.14 -2.09 -4.66
N GLY A 56 -8.04 -1.10 -4.56
CA GLY A 56 -8.01 -0.10 -3.50
C GLY A 56 -8.08 -0.71 -2.10
N TYR A 57 -9.03 -1.61 -1.86
CA TYR A 57 -9.13 -2.33 -0.59
C TYR A 57 -7.95 -3.26 -0.33
N LEU A 58 -7.46 -3.95 -1.36
CA LEU A 58 -6.27 -4.80 -1.27
C LEU A 58 -5.05 -3.98 -0.85
N ALA A 59 -4.83 -2.81 -1.47
CA ALA A 59 -3.72 -1.92 -1.14
C ALA A 59 -3.80 -1.39 0.31
N MET A 60 -5.00 -1.02 0.79
CA MET A 60 -5.19 -0.63 2.20
C MET A 60 -4.88 -1.78 3.16
N PHE A 61 -5.36 -2.99 2.86
CA PHE A 61 -5.06 -4.17 3.66
C PHE A 61 -3.56 -4.48 3.65
N SER A 62 -2.92 -4.46 2.48
CA SER A 62 -1.49 -4.67 2.33
C SER A 62 -0.66 -3.64 3.10
N SER A 63 -1.08 -2.37 3.13
CA SER A 63 -0.43 -1.33 3.96
C SER A 63 -0.39 -1.73 5.44
N ALA A 64 -1.54 -2.14 6.01
CA ALA A 64 -1.60 -2.57 7.40
C ALA A 64 -0.75 -3.83 7.64
N CYS A 65 -0.83 -4.81 6.74
CA CYS A 65 0.00 -6.02 6.80
C CYS A 65 1.49 -5.71 6.75
N LEU A 66 1.92 -4.73 5.94
CA LEU A 66 3.32 -4.38 5.74
C LEU A 66 3.90 -3.68 6.98
N LEU A 67 3.11 -2.86 7.67
CA LEU A 67 3.49 -2.28 8.97
C LEU A 67 3.59 -3.35 10.06
N VAL A 68 2.62 -4.27 10.12
CA VAL A 68 2.65 -5.38 11.08
C VAL A 68 3.85 -6.28 10.80
N ALA A 69 4.06 -6.69 9.55
CA ALA A 69 5.18 -7.53 9.15
C ALA A 69 6.52 -6.85 9.41
N GLY A 70 6.68 -5.57 9.04
CA GLY A 70 7.92 -4.83 9.30
C GLY A 70 8.19 -4.60 10.79
N SER A 71 7.15 -4.59 11.62
CA SER A 71 7.33 -4.53 13.09
C SER A 71 7.80 -5.85 13.72
N LEU A 72 7.60 -6.97 13.01
CA LEU A 72 7.87 -8.34 13.50
C LEU A 72 9.13 -8.97 12.87
N LEU A 73 9.50 -8.55 11.66
CA LEU A 73 10.64 -9.08 10.91
C LEU A 73 11.80 -8.07 10.90
N PRO A 74 12.92 -8.34 11.58
CA PRO A 74 14.07 -7.45 11.55
C PRO A 74 14.65 -7.37 10.13
N GLY A 75 14.70 -6.16 9.57
CA GLY A 75 15.37 -5.87 8.28
C GLY A 75 14.44 -5.39 7.17
N ILE A 76 13.13 -5.52 7.35
CA ILE A 76 12.08 -4.96 6.49
C ILE A 76 11.30 -3.99 7.34
#